data_AF-A0A836JSN9-F1
#
_entry.id   AF-A0A836JSN9-F1
#
_cell.length_a   1.000
_cell.length_b   1.000
_cell.length_c   1.000
_cell.angle_alpha   90.00
_cell.angle_beta   90.00
_cell.angle_gamma   90.00
#
_symmetry.space_group_name_H-M   'P 1'
#
loop_
_entity.id
_entity.type
_entity.pdbx_description
1 polymer ?
#
loop_
_entity_poly.entity_id
_entity_poly.type
_entity_poly.pdbx_seq_one_letter_code
_entity_poly.pdbx_strand_id
1 'polypeptide(L)'
;MKAWSDAASLILAARHGQTYSHAVSPAIHNYKLLCLKRHQKSSVMPGLYVFPGGTVDPADVNLKWYEYFNAFGLDNDRLVSLVPKTVLRPQIFQSKKNELLREISLRITAIRETFEECGILLCRRNKDGDSHSGWAEHISIPEGELQMWQNKVHNDATEFFNLCQNLECYPDLWALYEWRNWLGPTYGFKFSKRFNTAFYLACIPHMPHAEYEAVEMEDLQWFSPGEFCSTSFEFPPPQKIEIARFTKIESIDNLLNIAMERNKKGVQKLYLPIAVQLKDGLVFVIPGDTMYPKEIELYEQQVIDKSDITVDEFEKITLIKNRMAILDTQVNVIFTDNGKDNRIVFPLVRPTYHSKSGNVEFKNKL
;
A
#
# COMPACT_ATOMS: atom_id res chain seq x y z
N MET A 1 6.54 -24.37 5.14
CA MET A 1 5.34 -23.53 5.35
C MET A 1 5.63 -22.13 4.81
N LYS A 2 4.65 -21.46 4.20
CA LYS A 2 4.81 -20.10 3.66
C LYS A 2 5.02 -19.12 4.82
N ALA A 3 6.13 -18.38 4.82
CA ALA A 3 6.53 -17.50 5.93
C ALA A 3 5.80 -16.13 5.95
N TRP A 4 4.78 -15.96 5.11
CA TRP A 4 4.01 -14.72 4.99
C TRP A 4 2.58 -14.98 4.49
N SER A 5 1.68 -14.05 4.81
CA SER A 5 0.34 -13.97 4.24
C SER A 5 0.34 -13.09 2.98
N ASP A 6 -0.42 -13.47 1.95
CA ASP A 6 -0.64 -12.57 0.80
C ASP A 6 -1.71 -11.55 1.19
N ALA A 7 -1.50 -10.30 0.80
CA ALA A 7 -2.37 -9.18 1.16
C ALA A 7 -2.52 -8.22 -0.03
N ALA A 8 -3.54 -7.37 0.04
CA ALA A 8 -3.69 -6.25 -0.88
C ALA A 8 -4.04 -4.97 -0.10
N SER A 9 -3.55 -3.83 -0.56
CA SER A 9 -3.80 -2.53 0.07
C SER A 9 -4.04 -1.46 -0.99
N LEU A 10 -4.93 -0.53 -0.69
CA LEU A 10 -5.34 0.52 -1.60
C LEU A 10 -4.82 1.89 -1.15
N ILE A 11 -4.01 2.50 -2.00
CA ILE A 11 -3.67 3.92 -1.92
C ILE A 11 -4.77 4.69 -2.66
N LEU A 12 -5.75 5.20 -1.92
CA LEU A 12 -6.86 5.96 -2.49
C LEU A 12 -6.55 7.47 -2.45
N ALA A 13 -6.44 8.09 -3.62
CA ALA A 13 -6.24 9.53 -3.78
C ALA A 13 -7.54 10.21 -4.21
N ALA A 14 -8.00 11.21 -3.47
CA ALA A 14 -9.16 12.02 -3.82
C ALA A 14 -8.75 13.43 -4.19
N ARG A 15 -9.33 13.98 -5.27
CA ARG A 15 -9.12 15.37 -5.66
C ARG A 15 -9.50 16.32 -4.52
N HIS A 16 -8.67 17.33 -4.29
CA HIS A 16 -8.82 18.33 -3.24
C HIS A 16 -8.65 19.74 -3.82
N GLY A 17 -9.60 20.63 -3.52
CA GLY A 17 -9.68 21.97 -4.10
C GLY A 17 -10.57 22.02 -5.36
N GLN A 18 -11.17 23.18 -5.63
CA GLN A 18 -11.94 23.43 -6.86
C GLN A 18 -11.00 23.56 -8.08
N THR A 19 -11.53 23.38 -9.29
CA THR A 19 -10.92 23.96 -10.49
C THR A 19 -10.99 25.49 -10.36
N TYR A 20 -10.03 26.08 -9.66
CA TYR A 20 -10.07 27.51 -9.37
C TYR A 20 -9.80 28.29 -10.64
N SER A 21 -10.80 29.06 -11.09
CA SER A 21 -10.62 30.06 -12.14
C SER A 21 -9.83 31.28 -11.64
N HIS A 22 -9.61 31.48 -10.33
CA HIS A 22 -8.82 32.60 -9.76
C HIS A 22 -7.92 32.14 -8.57
N ALA A 23 -6.77 32.78 -8.41
CA ALA A 23 -5.68 32.38 -7.52
C ALA A 23 -6.00 32.48 -6.02
N VAL A 24 -6.20 31.31 -5.38
CA VAL A 24 -6.08 31.11 -3.93
C VAL A 24 -4.75 30.41 -3.67
N SER A 25 -4.13 30.65 -2.50
CA SER A 25 -2.85 30.06 -2.07
C SER A 25 -2.69 28.61 -2.56
N PRO A 26 -1.61 28.28 -3.30
CA PRO A 26 -1.53 27.02 -4.01
C PRO A 26 -1.52 25.89 -2.99
N ALA A 27 -2.57 25.07 -2.99
CA ALA A 27 -2.42 23.70 -2.50
C ALA A 27 -1.24 23.11 -3.28
N ILE A 28 -0.11 22.84 -2.62
CA ILE A 28 1.06 22.22 -3.27
C ILE A 28 0.64 20.89 -3.90
N HIS A 29 -0.33 20.20 -3.30
CA HIS A 29 -0.97 19.01 -3.85
C HIS A 29 -2.47 19.25 -4.02
N ASN A 30 -3.01 19.03 -5.22
CA ASN A 30 -4.45 19.13 -5.48
C ASN A 30 -5.21 17.82 -5.12
N TYR A 31 -4.67 17.03 -4.20
CA TYR A 31 -5.27 15.79 -3.71
C TYR A 31 -4.86 15.43 -2.30
N LYS A 32 -5.68 14.54 -1.73
CA LYS A 32 -5.47 13.94 -0.42
C LYS A 32 -5.50 12.42 -0.54
N LEU A 33 -4.73 11.75 0.31
CA LEU A 33 -4.68 10.31 0.47
C LEU A 33 -5.50 9.91 1.69
N LEU A 34 -6.30 8.86 1.55
CA LEU A 34 -7.03 8.24 2.65
C LEU A 34 -6.07 7.46 3.54
N CYS A 35 -6.16 7.65 4.86
CA CYS A 35 -5.41 6.88 5.85
C CYS A 35 -6.31 6.55 7.05
N LEU A 36 -6.06 5.39 7.65
CA LEU A 36 -6.77 4.86 8.80
C LEU A 36 -5.77 4.60 9.92
N LYS A 37 -6.15 4.86 11.17
CA LYS A 37 -5.32 4.53 12.32
C LYS A 37 -5.78 3.21 12.91
N ARG A 38 -4.89 2.23 12.94
CA ARG A 38 -5.18 0.93 13.54
C ARG A 38 -5.43 1.08 15.03
N HIS A 39 -6.44 0.37 15.54
CA HIS A 39 -6.73 0.33 16.96
C HIS A 39 -5.51 -0.15 17.77
N GLN A 40 -5.31 0.38 18.98
CA GLN A 40 -4.17 0.02 19.85
C GLN A 40 -4.07 -1.48 20.18
N LYS A 41 -5.17 -2.23 20.05
CA LYS A 41 -5.23 -3.69 20.30
C LYS A 41 -4.90 -4.53 19.07
N SER A 42 -4.60 -3.93 17.92
CA SER A 42 -4.23 -4.65 16.70
C SER A 42 -2.99 -5.54 16.93
N SER A 43 -3.07 -6.79 16.48
CA SER A 43 -1.96 -7.75 16.56
C SER A 43 -0.77 -7.37 15.65
N VAL A 44 -1.03 -6.57 14.62
CA VAL A 44 -0.04 -6.06 13.67
C VAL A 44 -0.05 -4.54 13.75
N MET A 45 1.11 -3.95 14.03
CA MET A 45 1.33 -2.49 13.95
C MET A 45 0.25 -1.64 14.68
N PRO A 46 0.00 -1.87 15.98
CA PRO A 46 -1.01 -1.13 16.72
C PRO A 46 -0.73 0.37 16.76
N GLY A 47 -1.78 1.18 16.58
CA GLY A 47 -1.71 2.64 16.66
C GLY A 47 -1.03 3.35 15.49
N LEU A 48 -0.56 2.60 14.48
CA LEU A 48 0.01 3.19 13.26
C LEU A 48 -1.11 3.62 12.30
N TYR A 49 -0.85 4.68 11.55
CA TYR A 49 -1.65 4.98 10.37
C TYR A 49 -1.25 4.06 9.21
N VAL A 50 -2.24 3.63 8.43
CA VAL A 50 -2.09 2.75 7.28
C VAL A 50 -3.04 3.17 6.16
N PHE A 51 -2.67 2.87 4.92
CA PHE A 51 -3.63 2.73 3.82
C PHE A 51 -4.55 1.52 4.08
N PRO A 52 -5.83 1.59 3.66
CA PRO A 52 -6.74 0.46 3.85
C PRO A 52 -6.22 -0.79 3.16
N GLY A 53 -6.46 -1.95 3.76
CA GLY A 53 -6.03 -3.22 3.21
C GLY A 53 -5.76 -4.31 4.23
N GLY A 54 -5.85 -5.55 3.77
CA GLY A 54 -5.72 -6.71 4.61
C GLY A 54 -5.35 -7.97 3.84
N THR A 55 -5.60 -9.11 4.47
CA THR A 55 -5.17 -10.42 3.96
C THR A 55 -6.13 -10.89 2.88
N VAL A 56 -5.62 -11.58 1.85
CA VAL A 56 -6.51 -12.23 0.87
C VAL A 56 -7.36 -13.30 1.56
N ASP A 57 -8.67 -13.20 1.40
CA ASP A 57 -9.63 -14.19 1.90
C ASP A 57 -10.02 -15.20 0.81
N PRO A 58 -10.37 -16.46 1.13
CA PRO A 58 -10.95 -17.41 0.17
C PRO A 58 -12.14 -16.86 -0.65
N ALA A 59 -12.94 -15.93 -0.10
CA ALA A 59 -14.01 -15.25 -0.80
C ALA A 59 -13.52 -14.39 -1.98
N ASP A 60 -12.32 -13.81 -1.85
CA ASP A 60 -11.72 -12.92 -2.86
C ASP A 60 -11.19 -13.68 -4.07
N VAL A 61 -10.84 -14.96 -3.90
CA VAL A 61 -10.29 -15.84 -4.95
C VAL A 61 -11.33 -16.78 -5.56
N ASN A 62 -12.60 -16.70 -5.13
CA ASN A 62 -13.65 -17.61 -5.53
C ASN A 62 -14.06 -17.43 -7.00
N LEU A 63 -14.12 -18.53 -7.77
CA LEU A 63 -14.46 -18.49 -9.20
C LEU A 63 -15.87 -17.95 -9.51
N LYS A 64 -16.79 -17.89 -8.54
CA LYS A 64 -18.13 -17.29 -8.71
C LYS A 64 -18.10 -15.84 -9.20
N TRP A 65 -17.01 -15.13 -8.94
CA TRP A 65 -16.83 -13.77 -9.46
C TRP A 65 -16.79 -13.72 -10.99
N TYR A 66 -16.26 -14.74 -11.68
CA TYR A 66 -16.30 -14.79 -13.15
C TYR A 66 -17.73 -14.79 -13.67
N GLU A 67 -18.59 -15.63 -13.11
CA GLU A 67 -20.00 -15.70 -13.46
C GLU A 67 -20.71 -14.36 -13.16
N TYR A 68 -20.36 -13.75 -12.03
CA TYR A 68 -20.93 -12.47 -11.62
C TYR A 68 -20.52 -11.32 -12.55
N PHE A 69 -19.24 -11.16 -12.86
CA PHE A 69 -18.76 -10.16 -13.83
C PHE A 69 -19.38 -10.38 -15.22
N ASN A 70 -19.52 -11.63 -15.67
CA ASN A 70 -20.17 -11.95 -16.94
C ASN A 70 -21.64 -11.48 -16.99
N ALA A 71 -22.37 -11.50 -15.87
CA ALA A 71 -23.73 -10.96 -15.80
C ALA A 71 -23.82 -9.44 -16.01
N PHE A 72 -22.71 -8.71 -15.86
CA PHE A 72 -22.57 -7.29 -16.19
C PHE A 72 -21.98 -7.04 -17.60
N GLY A 73 -21.81 -8.08 -18.42
CA GLY A 73 -21.18 -7.97 -19.74
C GLY A 73 -19.64 -7.86 -19.67
N LEU A 74 -19.04 -8.19 -18.52
CA LEU A 74 -17.60 -8.25 -18.33
C LEU A 74 -17.13 -9.69 -18.48
N ASP A 75 -17.04 -10.12 -19.73
CA ASP A 75 -16.58 -11.46 -20.10
C ASP A 75 -15.11 -11.70 -19.72
N ASN A 76 -14.67 -12.95 -19.91
CA ASN A 76 -13.30 -13.35 -19.62
C ASN A 76 -12.27 -12.57 -20.44
N ASP A 77 -12.59 -12.17 -21.68
CA ASP A 77 -11.67 -11.40 -22.53
C ASP A 77 -11.43 -10.00 -21.96
N ARG A 78 -12.49 -9.34 -21.47
CA ARG A 78 -12.37 -8.07 -20.72
C ARG A 78 -11.56 -8.26 -19.45
N LEU A 79 -11.80 -9.30 -18.67
CA LEU A 79 -11.05 -9.55 -17.44
C LEU A 79 -9.57 -9.86 -17.68
N VAL A 80 -9.24 -10.53 -18.79
CA VAL A 80 -7.84 -10.77 -19.21
C VAL A 80 -7.11 -9.47 -19.54
N SER A 81 -7.81 -8.37 -19.88
CA SER A 81 -7.18 -7.05 -20.05
C SER A 81 -6.51 -6.50 -18.78
N LEU A 82 -6.92 -6.97 -17.59
CA LEU A 82 -6.30 -6.62 -16.32
C LEU A 82 -4.94 -7.31 -16.11
N VAL A 83 -4.60 -8.29 -16.96
CA VAL A 83 -3.35 -9.03 -16.92
C VAL A 83 -2.29 -8.30 -17.76
N PRO A 84 -1.24 -7.74 -17.15
CA PRO A 84 -0.21 -7.04 -17.89
C PRO A 84 0.57 -7.99 -18.80
N LYS A 85 0.93 -7.54 -20.01
CA LYS A 85 1.74 -8.30 -20.98
C LYS A 85 3.22 -8.30 -20.59
N THR A 86 3.57 -8.92 -19.46
CA THR A 86 4.95 -9.02 -18.94
C THR A 86 5.29 -10.45 -18.54
N VAL A 87 6.54 -10.86 -18.81
CA VAL A 87 7.04 -12.22 -18.52
C VAL A 87 7.46 -12.35 -17.05
N LEU A 88 7.95 -11.27 -16.45
CA LEU A 88 8.40 -11.26 -15.06
C LEU A 88 7.35 -10.63 -14.15
N ARG A 89 6.85 -11.42 -13.20
CA ARG A 89 5.85 -11.05 -12.20
C ARG A 89 6.30 -11.55 -10.82
N PRO A 90 6.10 -10.78 -9.73
CA PRO A 90 6.32 -11.29 -8.38
C PRO A 90 5.45 -12.51 -8.04
N GLN A 91 5.89 -13.31 -7.07
CA GLN A 91 5.24 -14.56 -6.68
C GLN A 91 3.77 -14.40 -6.26
N ILE A 92 3.36 -13.21 -5.78
CA ILE A 92 1.98 -12.93 -5.38
C ILE A 92 0.98 -13.03 -6.54
N PHE A 93 1.46 -12.84 -7.77
CA PHE A 93 0.66 -12.89 -9.00
C PHE A 93 0.69 -14.26 -9.69
N GLN A 94 1.35 -15.26 -9.10
CA GLN A 94 1.35 -16.61 -9.66
C GLN A 94 -0.06 -17.21 -9.58
N SER A 95 -0.57 -17.68 -10.72
CA SER A 95 -1.86 -18.35 -10.80
C SER A 95 -1.87 -19.59 -9.91
N LYS A 96 -3.01 -19.82 -9.26
CA LYS A 96 -3.26 -21.02 -8.45
C LYS A 96 -4.42 -21.80 -9.05
N LYS A 97 -4.37 -23.12 -8.91
CA LYS A 97 -5.43 -24.00 -9.43
C LYS A 97 -6.73 -23.74 -8.67
N ASN A 98 -7.85 -23.67 -9.39
CA ASN A 98 -9.20 -23.46 -8.84
C ASN A 98 -9.40 -22.11 -8.11
N GLU A 99 -8.56 -21.11 -8.40
CA GLU A 99 -8.71 -19.75 -7.90
C GLU A 99 -8.84 -18.78 -9.08
N LEU A 100 -9.46 -17.63 -8.85
CA LEU A 100 -9.39 -16.48 -9.76
C LEU A 100 -7.94 -16.12 -10.08
N LEU A 101 -7.74 -15.50 -11.25
CA LEU A 101 -6.47 -14.84 -11.55
C LEU A 101 -6.12 -13.85 -10.43
N ARG A 102 -4.85 -13.83 -10.04
CA ARG A 102 -4.38 -13.01 -8.91
C ARG A 102 -4.54 -11.52 -9.20
N GLU A 103 -4.43 -11.12 -10.46
CA GLU A 103 -4.72 -9.78 -10.95
C GLU A 103 -6.14 -9.31 -10.64
N ILE A 104 -7.10 -10.24 -10.57
CA ILE A 104 -8.50 -9.97 -10.26
C ILE A 104 -8.69 -10.06 -8.74
N SER A 105 -8.31 -11.19 -8.14
CA SER A 105 -8.57 -11.44 -6.71
C SER A 105 -7.91 -10.42 -5.79
N LEU A 106 -6.69 -9.98 -6.09
CA LEU A 106 -6.00 -8.98 -5.26
C LEU A 106 -6.66 -7.59 -5.34
N ARG A 107 -7.28 -7.25 -6.48
CA ARG A 107 -8.10 -6.03 -6.60
C ARG A 107 -9.39 -6.15 -5.79
N ILE A 108 -10.04 -7.32 -5.83
CA ILE A 108 -11.22 -7.61 -5.00
C ILE A 108 -10.85 -7.49 -3.52
N THR A 109 -9.75 -8.10 -3.07
CA THR A 109 -9.25 -7.96 -1.69
C THR A 109 -9.08 -6.49 -1.32
N ALA A 110 -8.39 -5.69 -2.14
CA ALA A 110 -8.16 -4.28 -1.83
C ALA A 110 -9.47 -3.48 -1.72
N ILE A 111 -10.46 -3.76 -2.57
CA ILE A 111 -11.76 -3.08 -2.54
C ILE A 111 -12.58 -3.54 -1.34
N ARG A 112 -12.63 -4.85 -1.05
CA ARG A 112 -13.33 -5.41 0.11
C ARG A 112 -12.82 -4.79 1.41
N GLU A 113 -11.50 -4.82 1.60
CA GLU A 113 -10.86 -4.28 2.81
C GLU A 113 -11.08 -2.76 2.94
N THR A 114 -11.04 -2.02 1.83
CA THR A 114 -11.38 -0.59 1.83
C THR A 114 -12.83 -0.36 2.27
N PHE A 115 -13.77 -1.17 1.79
CA PHE A 115 -15.16 -1.08 2.23
C PHE A 115 -15.31 -1.44 3.71
N GLU A 116 -14.73 -2.57 4.12
CA GLU A 116 -14.75 -3.07 5.49
C GLU A 116 -14.25 -2.02 6.49
N GLU A 117 -13.04 -1.51 6.25
CA GLU A 117 -12.37 -0.65 7.22
C GLU A 117 -12.87 0.79 7.21
N CYS A 118 -13.44 1.30 6.10
CA CYS A 118 -13.78 2.72 5.97
C CYS A 118 -15.06 3.06 5.19
N GLY A 119 -15.85 2.07 4.78
CA GLY A 119 -17.17 2.25 4.19
C GLY A 119 -17.19 2.74 2.74
N ILE A 120 -16.02 2.91 2.11
CA ILE A 120 -15.94 3.37 0.71
C ILE A 120 -16.07 2.16 -0.22
N LEU A 121 -17.22 2.01 -0.86
CA LEU A 121 -17.49 0.94 -1.81
C LEU A 121 -17.09 1.35 -3.24
N LEU A 122 -15.88 0.97 -3.68
CA LEU A 122 -15.40 1.20 -5.05
C LEU A 122 -16.00 0.20 -6.04
N CYS A 123 -17.21 0.49 -6.50
CA CYS A 123 -17.98 -0.34 -7.41
C CYS A 123 -18.64 0.49 -8.52
N ARG A 124 -19.06 -0.20 -9.59
CA ARG A 124 -19.83 0.35 -10.72
C ARG A 124 -21.16 -0.38 -10.88
N ARG A 125 -22.17 0.31 -11.43
CA ARG A 125 -23.47 -0.27 -11.83
C ARG A 125 -23.62 -0.46 -13.35
N ASN A 126 -22.92 0.34 -14.15
CA ASN A 126 -23.17 0.42 -15.60
C ASN A 126 -22.75 -0.86 -16.35
N LYS A 127 -23.65 -1.32 -17.22
CA LYS A 127 -23.46 -2.40 -18.20
C LYS A 127 -22.80 -1.94 -19.50
N ASP A 128 -22.84 -0.63 -19.79
CA ASP A 128 -22.27 -0.04 -21.01
C ASP A 128 -20.82 0.38 -20.78
N GLY A 129 -19.92 -0.59 -20.92
CA GLY A 129 -18.50 -0.42 -20.66
C GLY A 129 -17.71 0.11 -21.84
N ASP A 130 -17.73 1.41 -22.14
CA ASP A 130 -16.86 1.94 -23.21
C ASP A 130 -16.16 3.28 -22.95
N SER A 131 -16.21 3.81 -21.72
CA SER A 131 -15.29 4.88 -21.33
C SER A 131 -14.88 4.75 -19.86
N HIS A 132 -13.90 3.87 -19.62
CA HIS A 132 -13.13 3.96 -18.39
C HIS A 132 -12.27 5.22 -18.47
N SER A 133 -12.74 6.31 -17.85
CA SER A 133 -11.98 7.56 -17.70
C SER A 133 -10.68 7.38 -16.92
N GLY A 134 -10.49 6.19 -16.35
CA GLY A 134 -9.40 5.81 -15.49
C GLY A 134 -9.61 6.19 -14.02
N TRP A 135 -10.60 7.02 -13.74
CA TRP A 135 -11.00 7.41 -12.39
C TRP A 135 -11.88 6.35 -11.75
N ALA A 136 -11.66 6.12 -10.46
CA ALA A 136 -12.50 5.23 -9.66
C ALA A 136 -13.89 5.83 -9.46
N GLU A 137 -14.89 4.97 -9.53
CA GLU A 137 -16.25 5.26 -9.08
C GLU A 137 -16.50 4.65 -7.71
N HIS A 138 -17.46 5.22 -6.99
CA HIS A 138 -17.92 4.66 -5.73
C HIS A 138 -19.45 4.67 -5.69
N ILE A 139 -20.01 3.75 -4.90
CA ILE A 139 -21.44 3.66 -4.65
C ILE A 139 -21.68 4.03 -3.18
N SER A 140 -22.54 5.01 -2.95
CA SER A 140 -22.98 5.36 -1.60
C SER A 140 -23.85 4.24 -1.03
N ILE A 141 -23.55 3.82 0.20
CA ILE A 141 -24.44 2.98 1.01
C ILE A 141 -25.48 3.89 1.68
N PRO A 142 -26.74 3.47 1.80
CA PRO A 142 -27.72 4.18 2.61
C PRO A 142 -27.21 4.42 4.04
N GLU A 143 -27.44 5.63 4.57
CA GLU A 143 -26.87 6.12 5.85
C GLU A 143 -27.22 5.24 7.07
N GLY A 144 -28.28 4.43 7.00
CA GLY A 144 -28.68 3.47 8.04
C GLY A 144 -28.18 2.03 7.85
N GLU A 145 -27.52 1.73 6.72
CA GLU A 145 -27.05 0.38 6.40
C GLU A 145 -25.53 0.24 6.40
N LEU A 146 -24.80 1.36 6.42
CA LEU A 146 -23.34 1.37 6.28
C LEU A 146 -22.65 0.54 7.36
N GLN A 147 -22.86 0.84 8.65
CA GLN A 147 -22.20 0.09 9.72
C GLN A 147 -22.68 -1.36 9.76
N MET A 148 -23.94 -1.64 9.39
CA MET A 148 -24.44 -3.01 9.29
C MET A 148 -23.64 -3.80 8.24
N TRP A 149 -23.46 -3.24 7.04
CA TRP A 149 -22.71 -3.92 5.98
C TRP A 149 -21.22 -4.02 6.28
N GLN A 150 -20.59 -2.98 6.86
CA GLN A 150 -19.20 -3.06 7.32
C GLN A 150 -19.02 -4.19 8.33
N ASN A 151 -19.87 -4.27 9.35
CA ASN A 151 -19.83 -5.34 10.34
C ASN A 151 -20.05 -6.72 9.70
N LYS A 152 -20.96 -6.85 8.73
CA LYS A 152 -21.16 -8.12 8.01
C LYS A 152 -19.90 -8.54 7.25
N VAL A 153 -19.31 -7.65 6.47
CA VAL A 153 -18.10 -7.93 5.69
C VAL A 153 -16.90 -8.22 6.58
N HIS A 154 -16.76 -7.48 7.69
CA HIS A 154 -15.72 -7.70 8.69
C HIS A 154 -15.78 -9.09 9.32
N ASN A 155 -16.99 -9.55 9.65
CA ASN A 155 -17.17 -10.86 10.26
C ASN A 155 -17.12 -12.01 9.23
N ASP A 156 -17.50 -11.75 7.97
CA ASP A 156 -17.51 -12.72 6.89
C ASP A 156 -17.26 -12.05 5.53
N ALA A 157 -16.06 -12.27 4.98
CA ALA A 157 -15.66 -11.72 3.68
C ALA A 157 -16.59 -12.14 2.52
N THR A 158 -17.35 -13.24 2.64
CA THR A 158 -18.33 -13.63 1.62
C THR A 158 -19.51 -12.66 1.52
N GLU A 159 -19.80 -11.90 2.58
CA GLU A 159 -20.84 -10.86 2.61
C GLU A 159 -20.49 -9.69 1.67
N PHE A 160 -19.23 -9.49 1.31
CA PHE A 160 -18.85 -8.49 0.31
C PHE A 160 -19.45 -8.81 -1.07
N PHE A 161 -19.50 -10.08 -1.43
CA PHE A 161 -20.18 -10.51 -2.66
C PHE A 161 -21.69 -10.30 -2.54
N ASN A 162 -22.29 -10.61 -1.39
CA ASN A 162 -23.72 -10.40 -1.14
C ASN A 162 -24.10 -8.91 -1.17
N LEU A 163 -23.23 -8.03 -0.67
CA LEU A 163 -23.35 -6.58 -0.79
C LEU A 163 -23.36 -6.13 -2.26
N CYS A 164 -22.42 -6.62 -3.06
CA CYS A 164 -22.38 -6.33 -4.50
C CYS A 164 -23.68 -6.76 -5.19
N GLN A 165 -24.16 -7.97 -4.89
CA GLN A 165 -25.45 -8.47 -5.40
C GLN A 165 -26.63 -7.61 -4.97
N ASN A 166 -26.68 -7.23 -3.69
CA ASN A 166 -27.77 -6.43 -3.14
C ASN A 166 -27.85 -5.03 -3.77
N LEU A 167 -26.71 -4.41 -4.07
CA LEU A 167 -26.62 -3.08 -4.67
C LEU A 167 -26.56 -3.10 -6.21
N GLU A 168 -26.68 -4.29 -6.80
CA GLU A 168 -26.58 -4.55 -8.24
C GLU A 168 -25.34 -3.90 -8.86
N CYS A 169 -24.18 -4.13 -8.26
CA CYS A 169 -22.92 -3.52 -8.65
C CYS A 169 -21.76 -4.51 -8.68
N TYR A 170 -20.66 -4.15 -9.33
CA TYR A 170 -19.43 -4.95 -9.35
C TYR A 170 -18.21 -4.12 -8.93
N PRO A 171 -17.17 -4.74 -8.32
CA PRO A 171 -15.94 -4.05 -7.94
C PRO A 171 -15.29 -3.34 -9.13
N ASP A 172 -14.88 -2.08 -8.98
CA ASP A 172 -14.29 -1.27 -10.05
C ASP A 172 -12.81 -1.65 -10.32
N LEU A 173 -12.59 -2.85 -10.86
CA LEU A 173 -11.26 -3.44 -11.04
C LEU A 173 -10.33 -2.59 -11.92
N TRP A 174 -10.87 -1.95 -12.97
CA TRP A 174 -10.08 -1.21 -13.95
C TRP A 174 -9.60 0.14 -13.44
N ALA A 175 -10.19 0.67 -12.37
CA ALA A 175 -9.71 1.87 -11.71
C ALA A 175 -8.58 1.62 -10.69
N LEU A 176 -8.29 0.34 -10.38
CA LEU A 176 -7.19 -0.05 -9.50
C LEU A 176 -5.93 -0.38 -10.32
N TYR A 177 -4.97 0.54 -10.28
CA TYR A 177 -3.68 0.40 -10.96
C TYR A 177 -2.66 -0.27 -10.05
N GLU A 178 -1.97 -1.30 -10.56
CA GLU A 178 -0.91 -1.95 -9.79
C GLU A 178 0.22 -0.95 -9.49
N TRP A 179 0.47 -0.68 -8.21
CA TRP A 179 1.46 0.31 -7.79
C TRP A 179 2.80 -0.34 -7.44
N ARG A 180 2.83 -1.21 -6.43
CA ARG A 180 4.04 -1.87 -5.90
C ARG A 180 3.69 -3.21 -5.27
N ASN A 181 4.67 -4.11 -5.17
CA ASN A 181 4.54 -5.31 -4.34
C ASN A 181 5.64 -5.29 -3.28
N TRP A 182 5.23 -5.25 -2.01
CA TRP A 182 6.11 -5.17 -0.86
C TRP A 182 6.09 -6.45 -0.05
N LEU A 183 7.26 -6.96 0.32
CA LEU A 183 7.41 -8.05 1.28
C LEU A 183 7.98 -7.49 2.58
N GLY A 184 7.35 -7.83 3.70
CA GLY A 184 7.85 -7.47 5.03
C GLY A 184 9.30 -7.94 5.23
N PRO A 185 10.18 -7.11 5.81
CA PRO A 185 11.60 -7.43 5.95
C PRO A 185 11.81 -8.64 6.87
N THR A 186 12.96 -9.29 6.72
CA THR A 186 13.37 -10.42 7.59
C THR A 186 14.04 -9.97 8.88
N TYR A 187 14.52 -8.72 8.93
CA TYR A 187 15.21 -8.12 10.08
C TYR A 187 14.44 -6.94 10.70
N GLY A 188 14.58 -6.76 12.02
CA GLY A 188 14.10 -5.58 12.74
C GLY A 188 12.59 -5.49 12.99
N PHE A 189 11.81 -6.45 12.47
CA PHE A 189 10.38 -6.53 12.70
C PHE A 189 10.07 -7.34 13.96
N LYS A 190 9.54 -6.66 14.99
CA LYS A 190 9.08 -7.28 16.25
C LYS A 190 7.82 -8.14 16.09
N PHE A 191 7.18 -8.11 14.92
CA PHE A 191 5.96 -8.83 14.64
C PHE A 191 6.28 -10.17 13.97
N SER A 192 5.71 -11.25 14.49
CA SER A 192 5.90 -12.61 13.95
C SER A 192 5.28 -12.81 12.57
N LYS A 193 4.31 -11.95 12.19
CA LYS A 193 3.58 -12.05 10.93
C LYS A 193 4.18 -11.12 9.87
N ARG A 194 4.64 -11.70 8.77
CA ARG A 194 5.08 -10.99 7.55
C ARG A 194 3.99 -11.03 6.49
N PHE A 195 3.95 -10.00 5.66
CA PHE A 195 2.99 -9.88 4.58
C PHE A 195 3.70 -9.67 3.25
N ASN A 196 3.18 -10.31 2.21
CA ASN A 196 3.47 -10.05 0.81
C ASN A 196 2.29 -9.29 0.23
N THR A 197 2.41 -7.97 0.13
CA THR A 197 1.29 -7.07 -0.13
C THR A 197 1.38 -6.49 -1.54
N ALA A 198 0.31 -6.65 -2.32
CA ALA A 198 0.13 -5.87 -3.56
C ALA A 198 -0.55 -4.54 -3.22
N PHE A 199 0.15 -3.43 -3.46
CA PHE A 199 -0.41 -2.09 -3.36
C PHE A 199 -1.01 -1.69 -4.69
N TYR A 200 -2.25 -1.22 -4.64
CA TYR A 200 -2.96 -0.60 -5.76
C TYR A 200 -3.08 0.91 -5.52
N LEU A 201 -3.14 1.68 -6.59
CA LEU A 201 -3.49 3.10 -6.55
C LEU A 201 -4.81 3.30 -7.29
N ALA A 202 -5.71 4.08 -6.69
CA ALA A 202 -6.92 4.56 -7.35
C ALA A 202 -7.06 6.06 -7.13
N CYS A 203 -7.50 6.78 -8.17
CA CYS A 203 -7.82 8.21 -8.09
C CYS A 203 -9.33 8.40 -8.20
N ILE A 204 -9.95 9.12 -7.27
CA ILE A 204 -11.38 9.42 -7.24
C ILE A 204 -11.64 10.92 -7.44
N PRO A 205 -12.63 11.32 -8.25
CA PRO A 205 -12.81 12.74 -8.63
C PRO A 205 -13.29 13.62 -7.48
N HIS A 206 -13.94 13.03 -6.48
CA HIS A 206 -14.45 13.71 -5.29
C HIS A 206 -14.17 12.85 -4.06
N MET A 207 -13.90 13.49 -2.93
CA MET A 207 -13.73 12.80 -1.65
C MET A 207 -15.07 12.23 -1.20
N PRO A 208 -15.24 10.90 -1.11
CA PRO A 208 -16.50 10.29 -0.68
C PRO A 208 -16.65 10.43 0.83
N HIS A 209 -17.89 10.26 1.31
CA HIS A 209 -18.11 10.00 2.73
C HIS A 209 -17.40 8.71 3.13
N ALA A 210 -16.72 8.73 4.28
CA ALA A 210 -15.95 7.61 4.77
C ALA A 210 -16.13 7.52 6.28
N GLU A 211 -16.37 6.32 6.79
CA GLU A 211 -16.60 6.05 8.20
C GLU A 211 -15.83 4.79 8.58
N TYR A 212 -14.96 4.89 9.58
CA TYR A 212 -14.14 3.75 9.98
C TYR A 212 -14.94 2.75 10.79
N GLU A 213 -14.61 1.47 10.63
CA GLU A 213 -15.10 0.40 11.49
C GLU A 213 -14.31 0.41 12.81
N ALA A 214 -15.00 0.50 13.94
CA ALA A 214 -14.41 0.83 15.25
C ALA A 214 -13.77 -0.37 15.99
N VAL A 215 -13.93 -1.61 15.49
CA VAL A 215 -13.24 -2.80 16.01
C VAL A 215 -11.78 -2.81 15.54
N GLU A 216 -11.54 -2.53 14.26
CA GLU A 216 -10.20 -2.54 13.64
C GLU A 216 -9.48 -1.19 13.75
N MET A 217 -10.23 -0.08 13.68
CA MET A 217 -9.69 1.27 13.51
C MET A 217 -10.14 2.22 14.63
N GLU A 218 -9.33 3.25 14.87
CA GLU A 218 -9.60 4.28 15.90
C GLU A 218 -9.61 5.72 15.34
N ASP A 219 -9.21 5.92 14.08
CA ASP A 219 -9.26 7.21 13.39
C ASP A 219 -9.25 7.04 11.86
N LEU A 220 -9.79 8.01 11.14
CA LEU A 220 -9.83 8.09 9.69
C LEU A 220 -9.54 9.51 9.25
N GLN A 221 -8.62 9.66 8.28
CA GLN A 221 -8.22 10.97 7.84
C GLN A 221 -7.87 11.03 6.35
N TRP A 222 -7.98 12.24 5.79
CA TRP A 222 -7.55 12.58 4.43
C TRP A 222 -6.46 13.66 4.47
N PHE A 223 -5.24 13.33 4.04
CA PHE A 223 -4.09 14.24 4.07
C PHE A 223 -3.43 14.39 2.71
N SER A 224 -2.98 15.60 2.40
CA SER A 224 -2.12 15.81 1.24
C SER A 224 -0.72 15.23 1.50
N PRO A 225 -0.02 14.74 0.47
CA PRO A 225 1.37 14.29 0.58
C PRO A 225 2.29 15.29 1.29
N GLY A 226 2.12 16.59 1.03
CA GLY A 226 2.91 17.66 1.66
C GLY A 226 2.64 17.82 3.16
N GLU A 227 1.39 17.67 3.61
CA GLU A 227 1.03 17.77 5.03
C GLU A 227 1.69 16.67 5.85
N PHE A 228 1.88 15.46 5.31
CA PHE A 228 2.41 14.31 6.04
C PHE A 228 3.78 14.53 6.68
N CYS A 229 4.64 15.36 6.09
CA CYS A 229 5.97 15.63 6.67
C CYS A 229 5.88 16.42 7.99
N SER A 230 4.75 17.10 8.21
CA SER A 230 4.49 17.94 9.38
C SER A 230 3.59 17.28 10.41
N THR A 231 3.05 16.09 10.13
CA THR A 231 2.20 15.37 11.08
C THR A 231 3.01 14.48 12.01
N SER A 232 2.41 14.11 13.13
CA SER A 232 2.95 13.09 14.06
C SER A 232 2.43 11.69 13.74
N PHE A 233 2.05 11.42 12.48
CA PHE A 233 1.55 10.11 12.10
C PHE A 233 2.70 9.17 11.80
N GLU A 234 2.64 8.01 12.44
CA GLU A 234 3.60 6.94 12.21
C GLU A 234 2.99 5.92 11.26
N PHE A 235 3.67 5.71 10.13
CA PHE A 235 3.30 4.73 9.11
C PHE A 235 4.30 3.58 9.05
N PRO A 236 3.88 2.40 8.58
CA PRO A 236 4.80 1.32 8.25
C PRO A 236 5.86 1.76 7.22
N PRO A 237 7.10 1.25 7.28
CA PRO A 237 8.17 1.65 6.37
C PRO A 237 7.82 1.63 4.87
N PRO A 238 7.13 0.59 4.32
CA PRO A 238 6.70 0.59 2.92
C PRO A 238 5.85 1.81 2.56
N GLN A 239 4.91 2.18 3.43
CA GLN A 239 3.96 3.26 3.17
C GLN A 239 4.65 4.63 3.32
N LYS A 240 5.54 4.81 4.31
CA LYS A 240 6.38 6.02 4.42
C LYS A 240 7.17 6.30 3.13
N ILE A 241 7.75 5.24 2.54
CA ILE A 241 8.53 5.36 1.31
C ILE A 241 7.65 5.78 0.12
N GLU A 242 6.43 5.24 0.00
CA GLU A 242 5.52 5.66 -1.07
C GLU A 242 4.99 7.08 -0.84
N ILE A 243 4.63 7.46 0.39
CA ILE A 243 4.21 8.83 0.75
C ILE A 243 5.30 9.84 0.42
N ALA A 244 6.56 9.56 0.78
CA ALA A 244 7.72 10.38 0.44
C ALA A 244 7.82 10.63 -1.07
N ARG A 245 7.53 9.63 -1.91
CA ARG A 245 7.50 9.79 -3.37
C ARG A 245 6.30 10.62 -3.83
N PHE A 246 5.13 10.44 -3.24
CA PHE A 246 3.95 11.26 -3.56
C PHE A 246 4.15 12.74 -3.26
N THR A 247 5.04 13.10 -2.31
CA THR A 247 5.41 14.52 -2.11
C THR A 247 5.95 15.20 -3.38
N LYS A 248 6.48 14.43 -4.34
CA LYS A 248 7.01 14.93 -5.63
C LYS A 248 5.99 14.97 -6.75
N ILE A 249 4.75 14.53 -6.51
CA ILE A 249 3.69 14.49 -7.51
C ILE A 249 2.56 15.38 -7.02
N GLU A 250 2.50 16.62 -7.50
CA GLU A 250 1.58 17.67 -7.03
C GLU A 250 0.14 17.52 -7.57
N SER A 251 0.02 17.00 -8.79
CA SER A 251 -1.27 16.85 -9.49
C SER A 251 -1.79 15.40 -9.43
N ILE A 252 -3.05 15.23 -9.07
CA ILE A 252 -3.74 13.94 -9.13
C ILE A 252 -3.93 13.43 -10.56
N ASP A 253 -4.08 14.33 -11.54
CA ASP A 253 -4.16 13.94 -12.94
C ASP A 253 -2.81 13.37 -13.41
N ASN A 254 -1.70 13.98 -12.98
CA ASN A 254 -0.37 13.44 -13.22
C ASN A 254 -0.16 12.11 -12.47
N LEU A 255 -0.61 12.02 -11.22
CA LEU A 255 -0.57 10.79 -10.42
C LEU A 255 -1.32 9.65 -11.12
N LEU A 256 -2.53 9.92 -11.62
CA LEU A 256 -3.33 8.96 -12.38
C LEU A 256 -2.62 8.52 -13.65
N ASN A 257 -2.10 9.47 -14.45
CA ASN A 257 -1.33 9.15 -15.66
C ASN A 257 -0.12 8.26 -15.36
N ILE A 258 0.65 8.59 -14.31
CA ILE A 258 1.78 7.76 -13.86
C ILE A 258 1.30 6.35 -13.50
N ALA A 259 0.18 6.22 -12.78
CA ALA A 259 -0.37 4.93 -12.39
C ALA A 259 -0.81 4.09 -13.60
N MET A 260 -1.50 4.71 -14.56
CA MET A 260 -1.90 4.08 -15.82
C MET A 260 -0.70 3.58 -16.62
N GLU A 261 0.34 4.42 -16.80
CA GLU A 261 1.56 4.03 -17.53
C GLU A 261 2.32 2.89 -16.84
N ARG A 262 2.34 2.88 -15.51
CA ARG A 262 2.94 1.79 -14.74
C ARG A 262 2.14 0.51 -14.86
N ASN A 263 0.82 0.59 -14.80
CA ASN A 263 -0.07 -0.57 -14.88
C ASN A 263 0.09 -1.32 -16.20
N LYS A 264 0.34 -0.62 -17.32
CA LYS A 264 0.65 -1.26 -18.63
C LYS A 264 1.82 -2.24 -18.56
N LYS A 265 2.82 -1.96 -17.70
CA LYS A 265 4.00 -2.81 -17.50
C LYS A 265 3.77 -3.88 -16.43
N GLY A 266 2.76 -3.69 -15.59
CA GLY A 266 2.53 -4.45 -14.37
C GLY A 266 3.63 -4.21 -13.32
N VAL A 267 3.39 -4.69 -12.11
CA VAL A 267 4.45 -4.83 -11.11
C VAL A 267 5.41 -5.95 -11.54
N GLN A 268 6.69 -5.58 -11.71
CA GLN A 268 7.75 -6.49 -12.16
C GLN A 268 8.78 -6.85 -11.07
N LYS A 269 8.82 -6.08 -9.97
CA LYS A 269 9.82 -6.23 -8.90
C LYS A 269 9.17 -6.38 -7.55
N LEU A 270 9.70 -7.31 -6.74
CA LEU A 270 9.41 -7.43 -5.32
C LEU A 270 10.24 -6.40 -4.55
N TYR A 271 9.59 -5.58 -3.73
CA TYR A 271 10.25 -4.65 -2.82
C TYR A 271 10.41 -5.30 -1.45
N LEU A 272 11.60 -5.81 -1.18
CA LEU A 272 11.99 -6.33 0.13
C LEU A 272 13.03 -5.39 0.74
N PRO A 273 12.76 -4.72 1.87
CA PRO A 273 13.78 -3.92 2.54
C PRO A 273 14.88 -4.82 3.12
N ILE A 274 16.14 -4.51 2.80
CA ILE A 274 17.32 -5.15 3.38
C ILE A 274 17.98 -4.19 4.36
N ALA A 275 18.23 -4.67 5.58
CA ALA A 275 18.85 -3.88 6.63
C ALA A 275 20.36 -3.73 6.39
N VAL A 276 20.87 -2.52 6.58
CA VAL A 276 22.28 -2.17 6.65
C VAL A 276 22.54 -1.63 8.04
N GLN A 277 23.28 -2.38 8.84
CA GLN A 277 23.66 -1.98 10.19
C GLN A 277 24.88 -1.06 10.09
N LEU A 278 24.78 0.16 10.62
CA LEU A 278 25.83 1.17 10.59
C LEU A 278 26.27 1.51 12.01
N LYS A 279 27.38 2.24 12.14
CA LYS A 279 27.98 2.63 13.42
C LYS A 279 27.01 3.41 14.33
N ASP A 280 26.21 4.28 13.72
CA ASP A 280 25.34 5.25 14.39
C ASP A 280 23.88 5.21 13.88
N GLY A 281 23.48 4.14 13.19
CA GLY A 281 22.11 4.04 12.68
C GLY A 281 21.77 2.74 11.97
N LEU A 282 20.53 2.66 11.52
CA LEU A 282 20.00 1.55 10.74
C LEU A 282 19.42 2.10 9.42
N VAL A 283 19.86 1.55 8.30
CA VAL A 283 19.33 1.91 6.98
C VAL A 283 18.66 0.71 6.35
N PHE A 284 17.46 0.89 5.81
CA PHE A 284 16.80 -0.09 4.96
C PHE A 284 16.99 0.29 3.49
N VAL A 285 17.78 -0.47 2.75
CA VAL A 285 17.93 -0.32 1.29
C VAL A 285 16.87 -1.15 0.56
N ILE A 286 16.36 -0.63 -0.55
CA ILE A 286 15.31 -1.28 -1.37
C ILE A 286 15.76 -1.36 -2.85
N PRO A 287 15.08 -2.16 -3.71
CA PRO A 287 15.54 -2.38 -5.08
C PRO A 287 15.80 -1.09 -5.85
N GLY A 288 16.98 -1.00 -6.48
CA GLY A 288 17.44 0.21 -7.18
C GLY A 288 18.45 1.04 -6.39
N ASP A 289 18.66 0.73 -5.12
CA ASP A 289 19.79 1.27 -4.35
C ASP A 289 21.12 0.63 -4.77
N THR A 290 22.21 1.40 -4.76
CA THR A 290 23.58 0.92 -5.06
C THR A 290 24.00 -0.22 -4.13
N MET A 291 23.55 -0.19 -2.88
CA MET A 291 23.91 -1.18 -1.86
C MET A 291 22.87 -2.30 -1.74
N TYR A 292 21.85 -2.31 -2.61
CA TYR A 292 20.91 -3.43 -2.63
C TYR A 292 21.61 -4.70 -3.13
N PRO A 293 21.52 -5.83 -2.39
CA PRO A 293 22.25 -7.03 -2.75
C PRO A 293 21.71 -7.63 -4.06
N LYS A 294 22.59 -8.31 -4.82
CA LYS A 294 22.21 -9.01 -6.05
C LYS A 294 21.35 -10.24 -5.77
N GLU A 295 21.62 -10.90 -4.65
CA GLU A 295 20.89 -12.08 -4.16
C GLU A 295 20.14 -11.69 -2.88
N ILE A 296 18.85 -12.04 -2.82
CA ILE A 296 17.96 -11.68 -1.72
C ILE A 296 17.46 -12.93 -1.01
N GLU A 297 17.53 -12.92 0.32
CA GLU A 297 16.98 -13.99 1.15
C GLU A 297 15.54 -13.66 1.54
N LEU A 298 14.60 -14.46 1.03
CA LEU A 298 13.17 -14.23 1.29
C LEU A 298 12.75 -14.71 2.68
N TYR A 299 13.45 -15.69 3.23
CA TYR A 299 13.08 -16.40 4.45
C TYR A 299 14.03 -16.09 5.61
N GLU A 300 15.34 -16.09 5.35
CA GLU A 300 16.37 -15.92 6.37
C GLU A 300 16.64 -14.44 6.66
N GLN A 301 17.16 -14.16 7.86
CA GLN A 301 17.57 -12.81 8.22
C GLN A 301 18.75 -12.39 7.34
N GLN A 302 18.57 -11.30 6.59
CA GLN A 302 19.62 -10.73 5.75
C GLN A 302 19.92 -9.32 6.24
N VAL A 303 21.16 -9.13 6.70
CA VAL A 303 21.68 -7.85 7.19
C VAL A 303 23.05 -7.63 6.56
N ILE A 304 23.29 -6.43 6.05
CA ILE A 304 24.59 -5.99 5.58
C ILE A 304 25.28 -5.29 6.75
N ASP A 305 26.39 -5.85 7.24
CA ASP A 305 27.18 -5.22 8.29
C ASP A 305 28.14 -4.16 7.72
N LYS A 306 27.93 -2.93 8.15
CA LYS A 306 28.74 -1.74 7.89
C LYS A 306 28.93 -0.93 9.17
N SER A 307 29.02 -1.63 10.30
CA SER A 307 29.17 -1.04 11.64
C SER A 307 30.48 -0.27 11.84
N ASP A 308 31.40 -0.31 10.87
CA ASP A 308 32.63 0.45 10.79
C ASP A 308 32.45 1.91 10.34
N ILE A 309 31.35 2.23 9.65
CA ILE A 309 31.08 3.55 9.07
C ILE A 309 29.77 4.16 9.56
N THR A 310 29.70 5.49 9.56
CA THR A 310 28.49 6.24 9.92
C THR A 310 27.46 6.25 8.78
N VAL A 311 26.22 6.64 9.08
CA VAL A 311 25.18 6.89 8.06
C VAL A 311 25.63 7.93 7.03
N ASP A 312 26.30 8.99 7.48
CA ASP A 312 26.80 10.05 6.60
C ASP A 312 27.92 9.55 5.67
N GLU A 313 28.85 8.74 6.18
CA GLU A 313 29.90 8.10 5.38
C GLU A 313 29.29 7.13 4.36
N PHE A 314 28.33 6.31 4.81
CA PHE A 314 27.59 5.37 3.96
C PHE A 314 26.84 6.09 2.83
N GLU A 315 26.26 7.24 3.10
CA GLU A 315 25.58 8.02 2.06
C GLU A 315 26.57 8.50 0.99
N LYS A 316 27.73 9.04 1.39
CA LYS A 316 28.76 9.59 0.49
C LYS A 316 29.36 8.54 -0.45
N ILE A 317 29.51 7.29 0.00
CA ILE A 317 30.08 6.21 -0.83
C ILE A 317 29.05 5.57 -1.78
N THR A 318 27.78 5.98 -1.71
CA THR A 318 26.70 5.37 -2.52
C THR A 318 26.17 6.32 -3.59
N LEU A 319 26.24 5.88 -4.85
CA LEU A 319 25.91 6.71 -6.00
C LEU A 319 24.39 6.90 -6.15
N ILE A 320 23.66 5.80 -6.31
CA ILE A 320 22.20 5.76 -6.45
C ILE A 320 21.60 5.31 -5.12
N LYS A 321 20.61 6.07 -4.65
CA LYS A 321 19.94 5.87 -3.37
C LYS A 321 18.49 5.48 -3.62
N ASN A 322 18.00 4.50 -2.89
CA ASN A 322 16.59 4.16 -2.75
C ASN A 322 16.48 3.46 -1.39
N ARG A 323 16.29 4.25 -0.34
CA ARG A 323 16.45 3.77 1.04
C ARG A 323 15.66 4.58 2.05
N MET A 324 15.53 4.02 3.24
CA MET A 324 15.02 4.69 4.42
C MET A 324 16.06 4.58 5.54
N ALA A 325 16.57 5.70 6.02
CA ALA A 325 17.50 5.78 7.14
C ALA A 325 16.75 6.13 8.42
N ILE A 326 16.89 5.28 9.45
CA ILE A 326 16.34 5.51 10.78
C ILE A 326 17.46 6.09 11.64
N LEU A 327 17.25 7.32 12.10
CA LEU A 327 18.14 8.06 12.99
C LEU A 327 17.44 8.31 14.32
N ASP A 328 18.17 8.79 15.33
CA ASP A 328 17.68 8.95 16.71
C ASP A 328 16.37 9.75 16.82
N THR A 329 16.21 10.80 16.02
CA THR A 329 15.10 11.76 16.10
C THR A 329 14.24 11.83 14.84
N GLN A 330 14.66 11.17 13.76
CA GLN A 330 14.01 11.33 12.45
C GLN A 330 14.18 10.09 11.57
N VAL A 331 13.28 9.96 10.60
CA VAL A 331 13.39 9.00 9.51
C VAL A 331 13.60 9.76 8.21
N ASN A 332 14.67 9.44 7.50
CA ASN A 332 14.98 10.03 6.20
C ASN A 332 14.67 9.03 5.10
N VAL A 333 13.72 9.35 4.24
CA VAL A 333 13.53 8.63 2.98
C VAL A 333 14.35 9.32 1.90
N ILE A 334 15.26 8.58 1.28
CA ILE A 334 16.20 9.10 0.29
C ILE A 334 16.08 8.29 -0.99
N PHE A 335 15.83 8.98 -2.10
CA PHE A 335 15.76 8.36 -3.43
C PHE A 335 16.36 9.25 -4.50
N THR A 336 17.14 8.65 -5.41
CA THR A 336 17.71 9.34 -6.56
C THR A 336 16.70 9.31 -7.71
N ASP A 337 16.35 10.48 -8.22
CA ASP A 337 15.52 10.65 -9.41
C ASP A 337 16.20 11.60 -10.39
N ASN A 338 16.29 11.22 -11.66
CA ASN A 338 16.99 11.97 -12.71
C ASN A 338 18.40 12.45 -12.30
N GLY A 339 19.15 11.59 -11.60
CA GLY A 339 20.51 11.88 -11.14
C GLY A 339 20.61 12.84 -9.94
N LYS A 340 19.48 13.24 -9.34
CA LYS A 340 19.42 14.09 -8.15
C LYS A 340 18.84 13.33 -6.96
N ASP A 341 19.49 13.48 -5.82
CA ASP A 341 18.98 12.91 -4.57
C ASP A 341 17.85 13.76 -4.00
N ASN A 342 16.73 13.10 -3.72
CA ASN A 342 15.61 13.66 -2.99
C ASN A 342 15.65 13.11 -1.57
N ARG A 343 15.52 14.00 -0.59
CA ARG A 343 15.41 13.66 0.83
C ARG A 343 14.10 14.19 1.38
N ILE A 344 13.33 13.29 1.99
CA ILE A 344 12.13 13.64 2.76
C ILE A 344 12.36 13.20 4.20
N VAL A 345 12.16 14.12 5.13
CA VAL A 345 12.41 13.93 6.56
C VAL A 345 11.06 13.79 7.27
N PHE A 346 10.90 12.72 8.03
CA PHE A 346 9.75 12.50 8.90
C PHE A 346 10.20 12.58 10.36
N PRO A 347 9.50 13.34 11.21
CA PRO A 347 9.78 13.34 12.64
C PRO A 347 9.51 11.95 13.23
N LEU A 348 10.38 11.49 14.12
CA LEU A 348 10.17 10.22 14.82
C LEU A 348 9.27 10.47 16.05
N VAL A 349 8.04 9.97 16.01
CA VAL A 349 7.00 10.25 17.04
C VAL A 349 7.31 9.53 18.36
N ARG A 350 8.19 8.52 18.32
CA ARG A 350 8.76 7.84 19.49
C ARG A 350 10.20 7.45 19.21
N PRO A 351 11.18 7.74 20.08
CA PRO A 351 12.52 7.19 19.94
C PRO A 351 12.43 5.66 19.90
N THR A 352 12.84 5.06 18.79
CA THR A 352 13.22 3.65 18.79
C THR A 352 14.65 3.56 18.28
N TYR A 353 15.46 2.80 19.02
CA TYR A 353 16.89 2.57 18.85
C TYR A 353 17.85 3.63 19.44
N HIS A 354 17.72 3.89 20.74
CA HIS A 354 18.91 4.16 21.56
C HIS A 354 19.22 2.95 22.46
N SER A 355 20.37 2.35 22.17
CA SER A 355 21.36 1.87 23.15
C SER A 355 20.83 1.36 24.50
N LYS A 356 20.37 0.11 24.49
CA LYS A 356 20.82 -0.84 25.52
C LYS A 356 21.44 -2.06 24.85
N SER A 357 22.53 -1.83 24.11
CA SER A 357 23.62 -2.80 24.05
C SER A 357 24.38 -2.75 25.39
N GLY A 358 23.67 -3.10 26.46
CA GLY A 358 24.30 -3.70 27.62
C GLY A 358 24.39 -5.18 27.30
N ASN A 359 25.61 -5.66 27.07
CA ASN A 359 26.03 -7.06 26.97
C ASN A 359 24.92 -8.08 27.22
N VAL A 360 24.39 -8.68 26.15
CA VAL A 360 23.85 -10.04 26.25
C VAL A 360 24.91 -10.95 25.66
N GLU A 361 25.73 -11.50 26.55
CA GLU A 361 26.59 -12.64 26.24
C GLU A 361 25.72 -13.73 25.59
N PHE A 362 26.04 -14.12 24.36
CA PHE A 362 25.64 -15.42 23.84
C PHE A 362 26.39 -16.49 24.63
N LYS A 363 25.80 -16.96 25.73
CA LYS A 363 26.20 -18.24 26.32
C LYS A 363 25.46 -19.35 25.58
N ASN A 364 26.14 -19.88 24.57
CA ASN A 364 25.99 -21.27 24.17
C ASN A 364 26.16 -22.16 25.40
N LYS A 365 25.15 -22.97 25.72
CA LYS A 365 25.36 -24.28 26.34
C LYS A 365 24.33 -25.28 25.80
N LEU A 366 24.89 -26.23 25.05
CA LEU A 366 24.58 -27.66 24.92
C LEU A 366 23.14 -28.12 25.11
#